data_AF-A0A7W3JU78-F1
#
_entry.id   AF-A0A7W3JU78-F1
#
_cell.length_a   1.000
_cell.length_b   1.000
_cell.length_c   1.000
_cell.angle_alpha   90.00
_cell.angle_beta   90.00
_cell.angle_gamma   90.00
#
_symmetry.space_group_name_H-M   'P 1'
#
loop_
_entity.id
_entity.type
_entity.pdbx_description
1 polymer ?
#
loop_
_entity_poly.entity_id
_entity_poly.type
_entity_poly.pdbx_seq_one_letter_code
_entity_poly.pdbx_strand_id
1 'polypeptide(L)'
;MEKLETPGSIAIYLDADLYFFSSPNLVINDLGSESVGIIEHRYPDNVAANLAKYGRFNVGWVGFRDDDAGRAVLDWYSDRTLEWCSDKPEADKYADQGYLNSFPNFPGVKILESAGFNLAPWNTRRHRTTQLGGSVFADGQMLIFFHFHGLRKVGPWFTSSQLTYGSPMNSVLRNGVYQPYVNALARMDGLLQNDVSLQKRAKKRGNGLIGFVSRLWISSLILIAVASRNALRPNA
;
A
#
# COMPACT_ATOMS: atom_id res chain seq x y z
N MET A 1 0.48 3.88 29.37
CA MET A 1 0.73 4.66 28.13
C MET A 1 -0.10 5.92 28.24
N GLU A 2 0.50 7.11 28.16
CA GLU A 2 -0.27 8.37 28.19
C GLU A 2 -1.11 8.47 26.91
N LYS A 3 -2.44 8.58 27.06
CA LYS A 3 -3.35 8.80 25.92
C LYS A 3 -3.45 10.30 25.69
N LEU A 4 -3.22 10.73 24.46
CA LEU A 4 -3.47 12.11 24.04
C LEU A 4 -4.97 12.29 23.79
N GLU A 5 -5.52 13.41 24.26
CA GLU A 5 -6.91 13.83 24.03
C GLU A 5 -6.94 15.09 23.16
N THR A 6 -7.47 14.93 21.96
CA THR A 6 -7.68 15.96 20.93
C THR A 6 -9.07 15.75 20.31
N PRO A 7 -10.17 16.03 21.05
CA PRO A 7 -11.53 15.68 20.63
C PRO A 7 -11.88 16.10 19.20
N GLY A 8 -12.46 15.19 18.43
CA GLY A 8 -12.87 15.39 17.04
C GLY A 8 -11.74 15.35 16.00
N SER A 9 -10.47 15.36 16.43
CA SER A 9 -9.33 15.11 15.53
C SER A 9 -9.35 13.68 15.00
N ILE A 10 -8.54 13.40 13.98
CA ILE A 10 -8.44 12.06 13.37
C ILE A 10 -6.99 11.63 13.39
N ALA A 11 -6.72 10.49 14.02
CA ALA A 11 -5.46 9.77 13.89
C ALA A 11 -5.55 8.81 12.70
N ILE A 12 -4.53 8.80 11.84
CA ILE A 12 -4.51 7.98 10.63
C ILE A 12 -3.30 7.06 10.69
N TYR A 13 -3.54 5.75 10.69
CA TYR A 13 -2.51 4.76 10.36
C TYR A 13 -2.25 4.82 8.86
N LEU A 14 -0.98 4.89 8.48
CA LEU A 14 -0.55 5.02 7.09
C LEU A 14 0.66 4.14 6.80
N ASP A 15 0.53 3.23 5.83
CA ASP A 15 1.67 2.45 5.34
C ASP A 15 2.70 3.35 4.66
N ALA A 16 3.98 3.06 4.87
CA ALA A 16 5.09 3.88 4.38
C ALA A 16 5.29 3.83 2.86
N ASP A 17 4.68 2.86 2.17
CA ASP A 17 4.71 2.70 0.71
C ASP A 17 3.42 3.16 0.03
N LEU A 18 2.65 4.03 0.69
CA LEU A 18 1.61 4.83 0.05
C LEU A 18 2.18 6.10 -0.60
N TYR A 19 1.59 6.50 -1.72
CA TYR A 19 1.87 7.79 -2.35
C TYR A 19 0.58 8.47 -2.80
N PHE A 20 0.40 9.72 -2.38
CA PHE A 20 -0.77 10.54 -2.68
C PHE A 20 -0.56 11.33 -3.98
N PHE A 21 -1.48 11.15 -4.93
CA PHE A 21 -1.57 11.89 -6.19
C PHE A 21 -2.49 13.11 -6.08
N SER A 22 -3.28 13.19 -5.02
CA SER A 22 -4.16 14.30 -4.71
C SER A 22 -4.20 14.55 -3.20
N SER A 23 -4.96 15.57 -2.76
CA SER A 23 -5.00 15.95 -1.36
C SER A 23 -5.50 14.79 -0.47
N PRO A 24 -4.78 14.44 0.62
CA PRO A 24 -5.27 13.46 1.60
C PRO A 24 -6.56 13.93 2.28
N ASN A 25 -6.89 15.22 2.24
CA ASN A 25 -8.17 15.72 2.76
C ASN A 25 -9.37 15.11 2.05
N LEU A 26 -9.22 14.60 0.82
CA LEU A 26 -10.33 13.97 0.09
C LEU A 26 -10.77 12.65 0.73
N VAL A 27 -9.85 11.85 1.27
CA VAL A 27 -10.21 10.63 2.02
C VAL A 27 -10.73 10.96 3.42
N ILE A 28 -10.20 12.01 4.05
CA ILE A 28 -10.69 12.51 5.35
C ILE A 28 -12.12 13.05 5.22
N ASN A 29 -12.42 13.80 4.16
CA ASN A 29 -13.76 14.32 3.88
C ASN A 29 -14.73 13.18 3.56
N ASP A 30 -14.26 12.13 2.87
CA ASP A 30 -15.09 10.94 2.62
C ASP A 30 -15.43 10.21 3.92
N LEU A 31 -14.53 10.18 4.92
CA LEU A 31 -14.88 9.68 6.26
C LEU A 31 -16.03 10.48 6.90
N GLY A 32 -16.12 11.79 6.63
CA GLY A 32 -17.24 12.62 7.07
C GLY A 32 -17.30 12.77 8.59
N SER A 33 -18.46 12.48 9.18
CA SER A 33 -18.69 12.48 10.64
C SER A 33 -18.48 11.12 11.30
N GLU A 34 -18.16 10.07 10.53
CA GLU A 34 -17.99 8.72 11.05
C GLU A 34 -16.71 8.62 11.90
N SER A 35 -16.70 7.65 12.82
CA SER A 35 -15.67 7.50 13.84
C SER A 35 -14.47 6.70 13.36
N VAL A 36 -14.65 5.72 12.47
CA VAL A 36 -13.56 4.91 11.91
C VAL A 36 -13.72 4.74 10.41
N GLY A 37 -12.63 4.87 9.66
CA GLY A 37 -12.60 4.64 8.22
C GLY A 37 -11.68 3.49 7.85
N ILE A 38 -12.19 2.54 7.06
CA ILE A 38 -11.44 1.40 6.52
C ILE A 38 -11.71 1.21 5.04
N ILE A 39 -10.76 0.57 4.34
CA ILE A 39 -10.82 0.38 2.89
C ILE A 39 -10.66 -1.09 2.55
N GLU A 40 -11.54 -1.61 1.70
CA GLU A 40 -11.45 -2.98 1.21
C GLU A 40 -10.23 -3.18 0.30
N HIS A 41 -9.67 -4.38 0.30
CA HIS A 41 -8.70 -4.76 -0.73
C HIS A 41 -9.28 -4.70 -2.14
N ARG A 42 -10.60 -4.94 -2.29
CA ARG A 42 -11.31 -5.01 -3.58
C ARG A 42 -10.64 -5.98 -4.55
N TYR A 43 -10.34 -7.19 -4.07
CA TYR A 43 -9.76 -8.23 -4.93
C TYR A 43 -10.65 -8.52 -6.15
N PRO A 44 -10.07 -8.80 -7.34
CA PRO A 44 -10.81 -9.31 -8.48
C PRO A 44 -11.45 -10.65 -8.14
N ASP A 45 -12.67 -10.88 -8.61
CA ASP A 45 -13.48 -12.06 -8.23
C ASP A 45 -12.76 -13.39 -8.49
N ASN A 46 -11.96 -13.46 -9.57
CA ASN A 46 -11.22 -14.66 -9.95
C ASN A 46 -10.04 -15.02 -9.02
N VAL A 47 -9.60 -14.10 -8.15
CA VAL A 47 -8.52 -14.34 -7.16
C VAL A 47 -8.97 -14.11 -5.72
N ALA A 48 -10.16 -13.53 -5.50
CA ALA A 48 -10.66 -13.15 -4.19
C ALA A 48 -10.66 -14.32 -3.20
N ALA A 49 -11.12 -15.52 -3.61
CA ALA A 49 -11.15 -16.69 -2.74
C ALA A 49 -9.74 -17.09 -2.23
N ASN A 50 -8.72 -16.98 -3.09
CA ASN A 50 -7.34 -17.34 -2.73
C ASN A 50 -6.66 -16.30 -1.84
N LEU A 51 -7.10 -15.03 -1.95
CA LEU A 51 -6.54 -13.90 -1.22
C LEU A 51 -7.32 -13.57 0.06
N ALA A 52 -8.54 -14.11 0.24
CA ALA A 52 -9.40 -13.86 1.40
C ALA A 52 -8.74 -14.18 2.75
N LYS A 53 -7.78 -15.12 2.77
CA LYS A 53 -6.95 -15.44 3.94
C LYS A 53 -6.11 -14.27 4.47
N TYR A 54 -5.93 -13.21 3.68
CA TYR A 54 -5.24 -11.99 4.06
C TYR A 54 -6.18 -10.88 4.54
N GLY A 55 -7.49 -11.16 4.63
CA GLY A 55 -8.50 -10.21 5.07
C GLY A 55 -9.22 -9.49 3.94
N ARG A 56 -10.44 -9.02 4.23
CA ARG A 56 -11.28 -8.24 3.31
C ARG A 56 -10.78 -6.81 3.17
N PHE A 57 -10.19 -6.25 4.22
CA PHE A 57 -9.73 -4.87 4.31
C PHE A 57 -8.20 -4.79 4.35
N ASN A 58 -7.66 -3.65 3.93
CA ASN A 58 -6.23 -3.37 3.97
C ASN A 58 -5.93 -2.28 5.00
N VAL A 59 -4.86 -2.47 5.78
CA VAL A 59 -4.44 -1.53 6.83
C VAL A 59 -3.70 -0.32 6.30
N GLY A 60 -3.35 -0.25 5.01
CA GLY A 60 -2.51 0.83 4.48
C GLY A 60 -3.05 2.22 4.76
N TRP A 61 -4.36 2.36 4.91
CA TRP A 61 -4.99 3.56 5.47
C TRP A 61 -6.11 3.15 6.44
N VAL A 62 -6.01 3.58 7.69
CA VAL A 62 -7.10 3.43 8.69
C VAL A 62 -7.23 4.72 9.47
N GLY A 63 -8.41 5.32 9.45
CA GLY A 63 -8.71 6.55 10.20
C GLY A 63 -9.46 6.25 11.49
N PHE A 64 -9.07 6.87 12.59
CA PHE A 64 -9.75 6.82 13.89
C PHE A 64 -10.00 8.25 14.37
N ARG A 65 -11.26 8.63 14.50
CA ARG A 65 -11.65 9.88 15.13
C ARG A 65 -11.45 9.77 16.64
N ASP A 66 -11.01 10.87 17.22
CA ASP A 66 -11.00 11.06 18.66
C ASP A 66 -12.41 11.35 19.17
N ASP A 67 -13.22 10.29 19.23
CA ASP A 67 -14.51 10.19 19.89
C ASP A 67 -14.62 8.82 20.60
N ASP A 68 -15.70 8.60 21.35
CA ASP A 68 -15.88 7.38 22.15
C ASP A 68 -15.88 6.11 21.28
N ALA A 69 -16.51 6.14 20.10
CA ALA A 69 -16.62 4.98 19.22
C ALA A 69 -15.29 4.67 18.53
N GLY A 70 -14.59 5.67 18.02
CA GLY A 70 -13.27 5.55 17.39
C GLY A 70 -12.22 5.05 18.37
N ARG A 71 -12.24 5.56 19.62
CA ARG A 71 -11.38 5.07 20.70
C ARG A 71 -11.68 3.63 21.07
N ALA A 72 -12.95 3.24 21.17
CA ALA A 72 -13.34 1.87 21.48
C ALA A 72 -12.80 0.87 20.45
N VAL A 73 -12.89 1.19 19.15
CA VAL A 73 -12.33 0.34 18.08
C VAL A 73 -10.80 0.31 18.15
N LEU A 74 -10.15 1.46 18.35
CA LEU A 74 -8.69 1.55 18.42
C LEU A 74 -8.11 0.78 19.62
N ASP A 75 -8.74 0.91 20.80
CA ASP A 75 -8.33 0.18 22.01
C ASP A 75 -8.50 -1.34 21.80
N TRP A 76 -9.65 -1.77 21.27
CA TRP A 76 -9.86 -3.18 20.94
C TRP A 76 -8.83 -3.69 19.93
N TYR A 77 -8.56 -2.92 18.87
CA TYR A 77 -7.60 -3.29 17.84
C TYR A 77 -6.18 -3.41 18.38
N SER A 78 -5.78 -2.48 19.25
CA SER A 78 -4.50 -2.52 19.97
C SER A 78 -4.39 -3.80 20.82
N ASP A 79 -5.42 -4.11 21.62
CA ASP A 79 -5.42 -5.30 22.48
C ASP A 79 -5.32 -6.59 21.68
N ARG A 80 -6.07 -6.71 20.58
CA ARG A 80 -5.98 -7.88 19.68
C ARG A 80 -4.61 -8.02 19.03
N THR A 81 -4.03 -6.93 18.56
CA THR A 81 -2.71 -6.94 17.90
C THR A 81 -1.58 -7.28 18.88
N LEU A 82 -1.68 -6.83 20.13
CA LEU A 82 -0.75 -7.18 21.20
C LEU A 82 -0.90 -8.64 21.63
N GLU A 83 -2.12 -9.18 21.63
CA GLU A 83 -2.38 -10.59 21.91
C GLU A 83 -1.79 -11.50 20.83
N TRP A 84 -1.96 -11.13 19.56
CA TRP A 84 -1.43 -11.89 18.42
C TRP A 84 -1.26 -11.00 17.18
N CYS A 85 -0.08 -11.07 16.56
CA CYS A 85 0.22 -10.43 15.28
C CYS A 85 1.30 -11.23 14.53
N SER A 86 0.89 -12.26 13.77
CA SER A 86 1.79 -13.10 12.96
C SER A 86 1.59 -12.90 11.47
N ASP A 87 2.67 -13.03 10.68
CA ASP A 87 2.64 -12.97 9.22
C ASP A 87 2.18 -14.27 8.54
N LYS A 88 1.76 -15.26 9.33
CA LYS A 88 1.14 -16.50 8.86
C LYS A 88 -0.37 -16.42 9.06
N PRO A 89 -1.18 -16.56 7.99
CA PRO A 89 -2.63 -16.63 8.13
C PRO A 89 -3.05 -17.79 9.04
N GLU A 90 -3.85 -17.50 10.06
CA GLU A 90 -4.40 -18.47 11.00
C GLU A 90 -5.89 -18.17 11.21
N ALA A 91 -6.76 -19.06 10.71
CA ALA A 91 -8.21 -18.87 10.73
C ALA A 91 -8.65 -17.50 10.17
N ASP A 92 -9.12 -16.60 11.03
CA ASP A 92 -9.57 -15.24 10.72
C ASP A 92 -8.50 -14.17 10.96
N LYS A 93 -7.29 -14.55 11.38
CA LYS A 93 -6.19 -13.64 11.72
C LYS A 93 -5.11 -13.62 10.65
N TYR A 94 -4.60 -12.43 10.38
CA TYR A 94 -3.44 -12.23 9.52
C TYR A 94 -2.79 -10.89 9.83
N ALA A 95 -1.60 -10.92 10.42
CA ALA A 95 -0.92 -9.73 10.91
C ALA A 95 -1.87 -8.84 11.76
N ASP A 96 -1.67 -7.54 11.67
CA ASP A 96 -2.57 -6.50 12.17
C ASP A 96 -3.82 -6.38 11.27
N GLN A 97 -3.69 -6.67 9.97
CA GLN A 97 -4.74 -6.50 8.98
C GLN A 97 -5.99 -7.38 9.13
N GLY A 98 -5.86 -8.62 9.59
CA GLY A 98 -6.98 -9.57 9.67
C GLY A 98 -8.11 -9.08 10.57
N TYR A 99 -7.76 -8.34 11.63
CA TYR A 99 -8.72 -7.83 12.61
C TYR A 99 -9.70 -6.80 12.04
N LEU A 100 -9.37 -6.13 10.93
CA LEU A 100 -10.28 -5.19 10.27
C LEU A 100 -11.55 -5.88 9.77
N ASN A 101 -11.55 -7.20 9.57
CA ASN A 101 -12.76 -7.95 9.22
C ASN A 101 -13.88 -7.80 10.27
N SER A 102 -13.51 -7.54 11.53
CA SER A 102 -14.45 -7.36 12.64
C SER A 102 -14.92 -5.91 12.81
N PHE A 103 -14.24 -4.93 12.19
CA PHE A 103 -14.54 -3.51 12.34
C PHE A 103 -15.99 -3.15 11.96
N PRO A 104 -16.58 -3.69 10.86
CA PRO A 104 -17.98 -3.39 10.51
C PRO A 104 -19.02 -3.76 11.59
N ASN A 105 -18.65 -4.54 12.61
CA ASN A 105 -19.53 -4.87 13.72
C ASN A 105 -19.57 -3.78 14.81
N PHE A 106 -18.67 -2.80 14.75
CA PHE A 106 -18.63 -1.68 15.69
C PHE A 106 -19.46 -0.49 15.17
N PRO A 107 -20.07 0.32 16.06
CA PRO A 107 -20.76 1.53 15.66
C PRO A 107 -19.78 2.59 15.12
N GLY A 108 -20.25 3.42 14.19
CA GLY A 108 -19.46 4.54 13.64
C GLY A 108 -18.34 4.13 12.68
N VAL A 109 -18.33 2.88 12.20
CA VAL A 109 -17.36 2.41 11.21
C VAL A 109 -17.90 2.60 9.79
N LYS A 110 -17.13 3.28 8.95
CA LYS A 110 -17.39 3.49 7.53
C LYS A 110 -16.41 2.70 6.67
N ILE A 111 -16.96 1.96 5.71
CA ILE A 111 -16.20 1.40 4.60
C ILE A 111 -16.13 2.47 3.50
N LEU A 112 -14.93 2.92 3.15
CA LEU A 112 -14.72 3.94 2.13
C LEU A 112 -14.70 3.30 0.74
N GLU A 113 -15.58 3.75 -0.15
CA GLU A 113 -15.93 3.01 -1.37
C GLU A 113 -15.21 3.51 -2.63
N SER A 114 -14.64 4.72 -2.62
CA SER A 114 -13.99 5.27 -3.81
C SER A 114 -12.84 4.40 -4.32
N ALA A 115 -12.90 4.00 -5.60
CA ALA A 115 -11.85 3.34 -6.36
C ALA A 115 -10.55 4.18 -6.45
N GLY A 116 -10.67 5.49 -6.18
CA GLY A 116 -9.53 6.38 -6.05
C GLY A 116 -8.71 6.19 -4.76
N PHE A 117 -9.23 5.47 -3.78
CA PHE A 117 -8.53 5.12 -2.55
C PHE A 117 -7.94 3.71 -2.65
N ASN A 118 -6.70 3.56 -2.19
CA ASN A 118 -6.02 2.28 -2.01
C ASN A 118 -6.00 1.39 -3.27
N LEU A 119 -5.83 2.02 -4.44
CA LEU A 119 -5.55 1.29 -5.66
C LEU A 119 -4.15 0.68 -5.54
N ALA A 120 -4.00 -0.59 -5.92
CA ALA A 120 -2.83 -1.39 -5.61
C ALA A 120 -2.67 -2.56 -6.58
N PRO A 121 -1.50 -3.22 -6.61
CA PRO A 121 -1.27 -4.38 -7.48
C PRO A 121 -2.35 -5.48 -7.38
N TRP A 122 -2.87 -5.73 -6.18
CA TRP A 122 -3.88 -6.78 -5.96
C TRP A 122 -5.28 -6.45 -6.50
N ASN A 123 -5.61 -5.18 -6.80
CA ASN A 123 -6.95 -4.78 -7.27
C ASN A 123 -6.96 -4.02 -8.60
N THR A 124 -5.81 -3.61 -9.13
CA THR A 124 -5.76 -2.87 -10.40
C THR A 124 -6.38 -3.60 -11.59
N ARG A 125 -6.45 -4.94 -11.58
CA ARG A 125 -7.15 -5.72 -12.62
C ARG A 125 -8.67 -5.55 -12.56
N ARG A 126 -9.23 -5.26 -11.39
CA ARG A 126 -10.67 -5.05 -11.16
C ARG A 126 -11.13 -3.69 -11.69
N HIS A 127 -10.24 -2.70 -11.70
CA HIS A 127 -10.56 -1.31 -12.01
C HIS A 127 -10.12 -0.91 -13.42
N ARG A 128 -10.95 -0.15 -14.13
CA ARG A 128 -10.57 0.50 -15.38
C ARG A 128 -9.78 1.75 -15.06
N THR A 129 -8.49 1.77 -15.39
CA THR A 129 -7.65 2.95 -15.25
C THR A 129 -7.66 3.81 -16.51
N THR A 130 -7.86 5.11 -16.34
CA THR A 130 -7.81 6.12 -17.41
C THR A 130 -6.98 7.32 -16.98
N GLN A 131 -6.57 8.14 -17.94
CA GLN A 131 -5.83 9.38 -17.68
C GLN A 131 -6.50 10.53 -18.42
N LEU A 132 -6.75 11.63 -17.70
CA LEU A 132 -7.36 12.85 -18.24
C LEU A 132 -6.73 14.07 -17.56
N GLY A 133 -6.26 15.03 -18.35
CA GLY A 133 -5.69 16.28 -17.81
C GLY A 133 -4.48 16.07 -16.88
N GLY A 134 -3.70 15.02 -17.10
CA GLY A 134 -2.56 14.64 -16.25
C GLY A 134 -2.93 13.78 -15.02
N SER A 135 -4.20 13.80 -14.59
CA SER A 135 -4.70 13.00 -13.47
C SER A 135 -5.09 11.58 -13.91
N VAL A 136 -4.85 10.62 -13.02
CA VAL A 136 -5.27 9.21 -13.20
C VAL A 136 -6.63 9.00 -12.52
N PHE A 137 -7.48 8.19 -13.14
CA PHE A 137 -8.79 7.81 -12.61
C PHE A 137 -8.93 6.29 -12.61
N ALA A 138 -9.58 5.73 -11.59
CA ALA A 138 -10.01 4.35 -11.51
C ALA A 138 -11.54 4.30 -11.48
N ASP A 139 -12.16 3.60 -12.43
CA ASP A 139 -13.62 3.55 -12.60
C ASP A 139 -14.29 4.93 -12.63
N GLY A 140 -13.62 5.90 -13.26
CA GLY A 140 -14.09 7.29 -13.36
C GLY A 140 -13.88 8.13 -12.10
N GLN A 141 -13.37 7.57 -11.01
CA GLN A 141 -13.04 8.29 -9.78
C GLN A 141 -11.56 8.66 -9.75
N MET A 142 -11.23 9.90 -9.36
CA MET A 142 -9.86 10.40 -9.35
C MET A 142 -9.00 9.58 -8.39
N LEU A 143 -7.81 9.17 -8.83
CA LEU A 143 -6.83 8.50 -7.99
C LEU A 143 -6.31 9.47 -6.93
N ILE A 144 -6.55 9.15 -5.66
CA ILE A 144 -6.11 9.96 -4.52
C ILE A 144 -4.79 9.42 -4.00
N PHE A 145 -4.68 8.11 -3.81
CA PHE A 145 -3.43 7.47 -3.46
C PHE A 145 -3.35 6.04 -4.00
N PHE A 146 -2.12 5.60 -4.22
CA PHE A 146 -1.80 4.25 -4.65
C PHE A 146 -0.89 3.59 -3.61
N HIS A 147 -1.11 2.29 -3.37
CA HIS A 147 -0.31 1.47 -2.48
C HIS A 147 0.74 0.70 -3.29
N PHE A 148 2.02 1.06 -3.13
CA PHE A 148 3.13 0.49 -3.89
C PHE A 148 3.63 -0.86 -3.34
N HIS A 149 2.69 -1.69 -2.91
CA HIS A 149 2.95 -2.96 -2.25
C HIS A 149 3.92 -3.82 -3.06
N GLY A 150 5.04 -4.18 -2.43
CA GLY A 150 6.03 -5.05 -3.05
C GLY A 150 6.80 -4.42 -4.22
N LEU A 151 6.78 -3.09 -4.37
CA LEU A 151 7.73 -2.39 -5.25
C LEU A 151 9.16 -2.59 -4.72
N ARG A 152 10.07 -3.02 -5.58
CA ARG A 152 11.47 -3.29 -5.19
C ARG A 152 12.45 -2.62 -6.12
N LYS A 153 13.49 -2.00 -5.56
CA LYS A 153 14.64 -1.51 -6.30
C LYS A 153 15.63 -2.64 -6.55
N VAL A 154 15.92 -2.94 -7.80
CA VAL A 154 16.84 -3.99 -8.23
C VAL A 154 17.81 -3.42 -9.26
N GLY A 155 19.02 -3.07 -8.79
CA GLY A 155 19.97 -2.31 -9.60
C GLY A 155 19.39 -0.94 -9.98
N PRO A 156 19.44 -0.54 -11.27
CA PRO A 156 18.86 0.72 -11.73
C PRO A 156 17.35 0.65 -11.97
N TRP A 157 16.71 -0.51 -11.76
CA TRP A 157 15.31 -0.75 -12.06
C TRP A 157 14.46 -0.79 -10.79
N PHE A 158 13.20 -0.43 -10.94
CA PHE A 158 12.14 -0.71 -9.98
C PHE A 158 11.20 -1.75 -10.58
N THR A 159 10.97 -2.84 -9.86
CA THR A 159 10.09 -3.94 -10.27
C THR A 159 8.83 -3.92 -9.43
N SER A 160 7.66 -3.91 -10.07
CA SER A 160 6.39 -3.91 -9.34
C SER A 160 5.88 -5.35 -9.08
N SER A 161 4.99 -5.51 -8.10
CA SER A 161 4.34 -6.80 -7.80
C SER A 161 3.12 -7.11 -8.68
N GLN A 162 2.80 -6.26 -9.66
CA GLN A 162 1.63 -6.38 -10.55
C GLN A 162 1.46 -7.77 -11.19
N LEU A 163 2.56 -8.36 -11.66
CA LEU A 163 2.52 -9.70 -12.27
C LEU A 163 2.21 -10.82 -11.27
N THR A 164 2.60 -10.66 -10.00
CA THR A 164 2.27 -11.59 -8.93
C THR A 164 0.75 -11.71 -8.74
N TYR A 165 0.02 -10.62 -9.01
CA TYR A 165 -1.44 -10.55 -8.92
C TYR A 165 -2.14 -10.74 -10.27
N GLY A 166 -1.41 -11.14 -11.32
CA GLY A 166 -1.99 -11.32 -12.66
C GLY A 166 -2.56 -10.03 -13.25
N SER A 167 -2.04 -8.87 -12.86
CA SER A 167 -2.51 -7.55 -13.28
C SER A 167 -1.40 -6.79 -14.03
N PRO A 168 -1.06 -7.12 -15.29
CA PRO A 168 0.05 -6.48 -15.98
C PRO A 168 -0.09 -4.96 -16.02
N MET A 169 1.01 -4.26 -15.77
CA MET A 169 1.06 -2.80 -15.74
C MET A 169 0.75 -2.20 -17.12
N ASN A 170 -0.42 -1.58 -17.26
CA ASN A 170 -0.79 -0.87 -18.49
C ASN A 170 -0.09 0.51 -18.61
N SER A 171 -0.26 1.19 -19.75
CA SER A 171 0.40 2.48 -20.00
C SER A 171 -0.02 3.58 -19.01
N VAL A 172 -1.29 3.60 -18.59
CA VAL A 172 -1.81 4.56 -17.60
C VAL A 172 -1.12 4.35 -16.25
N LEU A 173 -1.07 3.11 -15.76
CA LEU A 173 -0.39 2.80 -14.50
C LEU A 173 1.12 3.07 -14.60
N ARG A 174 1.75 2.66 -15.70
CA ARG A 174 3.18 2.87 -15.90
C ARG A 174 3.53 4.36 -15.86
N ASN A 175 2.87 5.16 -16.69
CA ASN A 175 3.27 6.56 -16.92
C ASN A 175 2.65 7.51 -15.89
N GLY A 176 1.42 7.25 -15.45
CA GLY A 176 0.68 8.11 -14.54
C GLY A 176 0.81 7.75 -13.06
N VAL A 177 1.24 6.53 -12.73
CA VAL A 177 1.32 6.07 -11.32
C VAL A 177 2.75 5.66 -10.93
N TYR A 178 3.34 4.68 -11.61
CA TYR A 178 4.67 4.17 -11.24
C TYR A 178 5.79 5.14 -11.58
N GLN A 179 5.77 5.76 -12.77
CA GLN A 179 6.85 6.65 -13.19
C GLN A 179 7.01 7.88 -12.26
N PRO A 180 5.94 8.62 -11.89
CA PRO A 180 6.06 9.74 -10.96
C PRO A 180 6.62 9.32 -9.60
N TYR A 181 6.16 8.18 -9.06
CA TYR A 181 6.63 7.68 -7.77
C TYR A 181 8.10 7.25 -7.80
N VAL A 182 8.52 6.51 -8.83
CA VAL A 182 9.91 6.09 -9.00
C VAL A 182 10.85 7.29 -9.18
N ASN A 183 10.41 8.32 -9.91
CA ASN A 183 11.16 9.57 -10.03
C ASN A 183 11.27 10.29 -8.68
N ALA A 184 10.20 10.32 -7.89
CA ALA A 184 10.21 10.91 -6.55
C ALA A 184 11.17 10.17 -5.61
N LEU A 185 11.14 8.84 -5.60
CA LEU A 185 12.08 8.02 -4.83
C LEU A 185 13.54 8.28 -5.23
N ALA A 186 13.84 8.32 -6.54
CA ALA A 186 15.19 8.60 -7.03
C ALA A 186 15.67 10.00 -6.65
N ARG A 187 14.78 11.01 -6.70
CA ARG A 187 15.08 12.37 -6.24
C ARG A 187 15.39 12.39 -4.75
N MET A 188 14.59 11.71 -3.92
CA MET A 188 14.83 11.64 -2.46
C MET A 188 16.14 10.91 -2.14
N ASP A 189 16.43 9.79 -2.83
CA ASP A 189 17.72 9.09 -2.72
C ASP A 189 18.90 10.02 -3.03
N GLY A 190 18.78 10.85 -4.07
CA GLY A 190 19.81 11.83 -4.44
C GLY A 190 20.02 12.91 -3.38
N LEU A 191 18.94 13.44 -2.78
CA LEU A 191 19.03 14.41 -1.69
C LEU A 191 19.68 13.81 -0.44
N LEU A 192 19.30 12.58 -0.06
CA LEU A 192 19.85 11.89 1.10
C LEU A 192 21.31 11.44 0.93
N GLN A 193 21.75 11.20 -0.32
CA GLN A 193 23.17 10.93 -0.59
C GLN A 193 24.04 12.18 -0.43
N ASN A 194 23.47 13.35 -0.71
CA ASN A 194 24.15 14.64 -0.54
C ASN A 194 24.12 15.12 0.91
N ASP A 195 23.16 14.67 1.72
CA ASP A 195 23.04 15.02 3.14
C ASP A 195 23.80 14.00 4.03
N VAL A 196 24.98 14.42 4.49
CA VAL A 196 26.02 13.58 5.09
C VAL A 196 25.64 13.17 6.53
N SER A 197 24.90 12.07 6.69
CA SER A 197 24.86 11.34 7.98
C SER A 197 24.37 9.87 7.92
N LEU A 198 23.74 9.44 6.82
CA LEU A 198 23.16 8.09 6.72
C LEU A 198 24.09 7.02 6.10
N GLN A 199 25.41 7.24 6.09
CA GLN A 199 26.38 6.25 5.59
C GLN A 199 26.58 5.03 6.53
N LYS A 200 25.53 4.48 7.12
CA LYS A 200 25.57 3.06 7.49
C LYS A 200 25.40 2.26 6.21
N ARG A 201 26.53 1.91 5.57
CA ARG A 201 26.58 0.87 4.53
C ARG A 201 25.82 -0.35 5.05
N ALA A 202 24.64 -0.61 4.48
CA ALA A 202 24.00 -1.91 4.66
C ALA A 202 25.04 -2.99 4.31
N LYS A 203 25.34 -3.90 5.25
CA LYS A 203 26.23 -5.03 4.99
C LYS A 203 25.77 -5.70 3.70
N LYS A 204 26.66 -5.82 2.69
CA LYS A 204 26.37 -6.61 1.49
C LYS A 204 25.96 -8.02 1.95
N ARG A 205 24.67 -8.36 1.87
CA ARG A 205 24.22 -9.74 2.08
C ARG A 205 24.74 -10.58 0.90
N GLY A 206 25.36 -11.71 1.19
CA GLY A 206 25.72 -12.73 0.18
C GLY A 206 27.14 -12.63 -0.40
N ASN A 207 28.16 -12.88 0.43
CA ASN A 207 29.44 -13.40 -0.06
C ASN A 207 29.38 -14.94 -0.03
N GLY A 208 29.61 -15.60 -1.17
CA GLY A 208 29.54 -17.06 -1.33
C GLY A 208 28.65 -17.53 -2.49
N LEU A 209 28.61 -18.85 -2.72
CA LEU A 209 27.88 -19.52 -3.81
C LEU A 209 26.38 -19.19 -3.79
N ILE A 210 25.78 -19.13 -2.59
CA ILE A 210 24.38 -18.74 -2.37
C ILE A 210 24.12 -17.29 -2.81
N GLY A 211 25.08 -16.39 -2.57
CA GLY A 211 25.00 -15.00 -3.05
C GLY A 211 25.13 -14.88 -4.57
N PHE A 212 25.92 -15.76 -5.20
CA PHE A 212 26.02 -15.83 -6.65
C PHE A 212 24.75 -16.38 -7.32
N VAL A 213 24.20 -17.47 -6.80
CA VAL A 213 22.91 -18.03 -7.27
C VAL A 213 21.77 -17.03 -7.07
N SER A 214 21.72 -16.36 -5.92
CA SER A 214 20.75 -15.28 -5.67
C SER A 214 20.88 -14.15 -6.68
N ARG A 215 22.11 -13.72 -7.03
CA ARG A 215 22.35 -12.70 -8.07
C ARG A 215 21.88 -13.16 -9.46
N LEU A 216 22.15 -14.40 -9.85
CA LEU A 216 21.68 -14.93 -11.14
C LEU A 216 20.15 -15.04 -11.21
N TRP A 217 19.52 -15.49 -10.12
CA TRP A 217 18.07 -15.56 -10.01
C TRP A 217 17.43 -14.16 -10.06
N ILE A 218 17.99 -13.20 -9.31
CA ILE A 218 17.57 -11.79 -9.35
C ILE A 218 17.74 -11.22 -10.76
N SER A 219 18.87 -11.44 -11.44
CA SER A 219 19.08 -11.00 -12.82
C SER A 219 18.06 -11.60 -13.78
N SER A 220 17.68 -12.87 -13.59
CA SER A 220 16.64 -13.53 -14.38
C SER A 220 15.26 -12.93 -14.13
N LEU A 221 14.92 -12.63 -12.86
CA LEU A 221 13.68 -11.93 -12.52
C LEU A 221 13.63 -10.50 -13.10
N ILE A 222 14.76 -9.79 -13.11
CA ILE A 222 14.85 -8.47 -13.77
C ILE A 222 14.60 -8.62 -15.27
N LEU A 223 15.23 -9.59 -15.93
CA LEU A 223 15.03 -9.82 -17.37
C LEU A 223 13.55 -10.09 -17.68
N ILE A 224 12.90 -10.95 -16.90
CA ILE A 224 11.47 -11.22 -17.03
C ILE A 224 10.65 -9.96 -16.76
N ALA A 225 10.95 -9.21 -15.69
CA ALA A 225 10.23 -7.98 -15.34
C ALA A 225 10.41 -6.87 -16.39
N VAL A 226 11.59 -6.75 -17.01
CA VAL A 226 11.86 -5.81 -18.10
C VAL A 226 11.12 -6.24 -19.36
N ALA A 227 11.25 -7.50 -19.77
CA ALA A 227 10.60 -8.04 -20.97
C ALA A 227 9.08 -7.94 -20.89
N SER A 228 8.50 -8.16 -19.70
CA SER A 228 7.06 -8.05 -19.43
C SER A 228 6.57 -6.62 -19.24
N ARG A 229 7.43 -5.59 -19.37
CA ARG A 229 7.11 -4.20 -19.04
C ARG A 229 6.52 -4.05 -17.63
N ASN A 230 7.05 -4.80 -16.68
CA ASN A 230 6.75 -4.70 -15.25
C ASN A 230 7.90 -4.06 -14.43
N ALA A 231 8.97 -3.66 -15.11
CA ALA A 231 10.06 -2.87 -14.55
C ALA A 231 10.16 -1.49 -15.22
N LEU A 232 10.60 -0.49 -14.47
CA LEU A 232 10.85 0.86 -14.97
C LEU A 232 12.10 1.45 -14.31
N ARG A 233 12.71 2.42 -14.99
CA ARG A 233 13.79 3.24 -14.43
C ARG A 233 13.24 4.61 -14.09
N PRO A 234 13.84 5.32 -13.13
CA PRO A 234 13.64 6.76 -13.03
C PRO A 234 13.97 7.43 -14.37
N ASN A 235 13.25 8.49 -14.70
CA ASN A 235 13.65 9.40 -15.75
C ASN A 235 14.97 10.06 -15.33
N ALA A 236 15.86 10.26 -16.30
CA ALA A 236 17.12 10.99 -16.09
C ALA A 236 16.85 12.45 -15.72
#